data_AF-A0A8X8B7W7-F1
#
_entry.id   AF-A0A8X8B7W7-F1
#
_cell.length_a   1.000
_cell.length_b   1.000
_cell.length_c   1.000
_cell.angle_alpha   90.00
_cell.angle_beta   90.00
_cell.angle_gamma   90.00
#
_symmetry.space_group_name_H-M   'P 1'
#
loop_
_entity.id
_entity.type
_entity.pdbx_description
1 polymer ?
#
loop_
_entity_poly.entity_id
_entity_poly.type
_entity_poly.pdbx_seq_one_letter_code
_entity_poly.pdbx_strand_id
1 'polypeptide(L)'
;MATTNSLHHHHTSYQHHRHNLQYQSHFTPTSLSLKHPTSTPAFSSLICSPSSSSSTFVSAALTTNSSAITTETTTKFDVLATHLINQDFKKADEETRRLLIQIAGEAAIKRGYVFFSEVKSISVEDLQAIDNLWTKHSDGRFGYSVQRKIWLKVKKDFTRFFIKVEWMKLLDTEVVQYNYRAFPDEFKWELNDETPLGHLPLTNALRGTQLLKCVLSHPAFEIDGDDNEEGEEAENRGGGKAQTKDTRVFKTDYSF
;
A
#
# COMPACT_ATOMS: atom_id res chain seq x y z
N MET A 1 -28.49 -43.18 -66.68
CA MET A 1 -27.39 -42.21 -66.87
C MET A 1 -27.23 -41.50 -65.52
N ALA A 2 -26.34 -41.95 -64.63
CA ALA A 2 -24.94 -41.47 -64.48
C ALA A 2 -24.90 -39.94 -64.25
N THR A 3 -24.35 -39.33 -63.18
CA THR A 3 -23.33 -39.73 -62.19
C THR A 3 -23.24 -38.67 -61.06
N THR A 4 -23.34 -39.11 -59.80
CA THR A 4 -22.48 -38.89 -58.61
C THR A 4 -21.76 -37.55 -58.32
N ASN A 5 -21.94 -37.02 -57.10
CA ASN A 5 -20.91 -36.80 -56.05
C ASN A 5 -21.61 -36.35 -54.73
N SER A 6 -21.61 -37.13 -53.63
CA SER A 6 -20.60 -37.25 -52.54
C SER A 6 -20.42 -35.94 -51.74
N LEU A 7 -20.45 -35.84 -50.40
CA LEU A 7 -20.12 -36.77 -49.30
C LEU A 7 -20.69 -36.21 -47.95
N HIS A 8 -21.25 -37.11 -47.12
CA HIS A 8 -21.19 -37.24 -45.65
C HIS A 8 -21.61 -36.12 -44.64
N HIS A 9 -22.56 -36.51 -43.79
CA HIS A 9 -22.72 -36.10 -42.39
C HIS A 9 -21.63 -36.73 -41.49
N HIS A 10 -21.17 -36.01 -40.44
CA HIS A 10 -21.41 -36.32 -39.01
C HIS A 10 -20.42 -35.60 -38.06
N HIS A 11 -21.00 -34.98 -37.01
CA HIS A 11 -20.57 -34.96 -35.60
C HIS A 11 -19.07 -35.00 -35.24
N THR A 12 -18.60 -34.06 -34.39
CA THR A 12 -18.37 -34.30 -32.94
C THR A 12 -17.62 -33.18 -32.21
N SER A 13 -17.98 -33.05 -30.92
CA SER A 13 -17.18 -32.68 -29.75
C SER A 13 -16.62 -31.26 -29.57
N TYR A 14 -17.22 -30.60 -28.57
CA TYR A 14 -16.56 -29.67 -27.65
C TYR A 14 -15.23 -30.23 -27.11
N GLN A 15 -14.17 -29.44 -27.18
CA GLN A 15 -12.99 -29.59 -26.34
C GLN A 15 -12.59 -28.22 -25.76
N HIS A 16 -12.56 -28.16 -24.43
CA HIS A 16 -11.94 -27.08 -23.66
C HIS A 16 -10.42 -27.13 -23.84
N HIS A 17 -9.84 -26.06 -24.39
CA HIS A 17 -8.39 -25.90 -24.44
C HIS A 17 -7.94 -25.02 -23.28
N ARG A 18 -7.37 -25.65 -22.25
CA ARG A 18 -6.63 -25.00 -21.16
C ARG A 18 -5.24 -24.67 -21.68
N HIS A 19 -4.86 -23.39 -21.69
CA HIS A 19 -3.45 -23.02 -21.83
C HIS A 19 -2.77 -23.07 -20.45
N ASN A 20 -1.85 -24.03 -20.32
CA ASN A 20 -0.98 -24.22 -19.18
C ASN A 20 0.35 -23.51 -19.45
N LEU A 21 0.66 -22.48 -18.65
CA LEU A 21 1.95 -21.80 -18.63
C LEU A 21 2.96 -22.69 -17.88
N GLN A 22 3.76 -23.41 -18.64
CA GLN A 22 4.81 -24.27 -18.11
C GLN A 22 6.15 -23.54 -18.26
N TYR A 23 6.54 -22.80 -17.23
CA TYR A 23 7.89 -22.23 -17.10
C TYR A 23 8.82 -23.34 -16.56
N GLN A 24 9.80 -23.72 -17.37
CA GLN A 24 10.66 -24.89 -17.16
C GLN A 24 11.93 -24.45 -16.42
N SER A 25 12.01 -24.70 -15.11
CA SER A 25 13.24 -24.52 -14.32
C SER A 25 13.95 -25.87 -14.14
N HIS A 26 15.04 -26.07 -14.87
CA HIS A 26 15.95 -27.19 -14.68
C HIS A 26 16.97 -26.84 -13.59
N PHE A 27 16.78 -27.38 -12.38
CA PHE A 27 17.84 -27.51 -11.40
C PHE A 27 17.84 -28.95 -10.87
N THR A 28 18.91 -29.67 -11.13
CA THR A 28 19.20 -30.99 -10.58
C THR A 28 19.81 -30.86 -9.19
N PRO A 29 19.31 -31.57 -8.17
CA PRO A 29 20.11 -31.86 -6.98
C PRO A 29 20.55 -33.32 -6.99
N THR A 30 21.86 -33.52 -6.93
CA THR A 30 22.49 -34.80 -6.64
C THR A 30 22.24 -35.17 -5.18
N SER A 31 21.69 -36.37 -4.99
CA SER A 31 21.48 -37.07 -3.71
C SER A 31 22.79 -37.27 -2.95
N LEU A 32 22.74 -37.27 -1.60
CA LEU A 32 23.41 -38.28 -0.76
C LEU A 32 22.84 -38.26 0.68
N SER A 33 22.51 -39.45 1.18
CA SER A 33 21.76 -39.76 2.40
C SER A 33 22.60 -39.86 3.69
N LEU A 34 21.87 -39.70 4.81
CA LEU A 34 21.98 -40.34 6.15
C LEU A 34 23.33 -40.34 6.91
N LYS A 35 23.30 -39.81 8.14
CA LYS A 35 23.42 -40.60 9.40
C LYS A 35 23.30 -39.72 10.66
N HIS A 36 22.48 -40.17 11.62
CA HIS A 36 22.51 -39.77 13.03
C HIS A 36 23.78 -40.33 13.70
N PRO A 37 24.24 -39.75 14.84
CA PRO A 37 23.86 -40.38 16.11
C PRO A 37 23.59 -39.42 17.30
N THR A 38 22.73 -39.92 18.17
CA THR A 38 22.51 -39.68 19.61
C THR A 38 23.70 -39.20 20.46
N SER A 39 23.45 -38.26 21.38
CA SER A 39 23.77 -38.42 22.82
C SER A 39 23.21 -37.29 23.70
N THR A 40 22.24 -37.64 24.55
CA THR A 40 21.95 -37.02 25.88
C THR A 40 22.79 -37.74 26.94
N PRO A 41 23.27 -37.06 27.99
CA PRO A 41 22.53 -36.96 29.28
C PRO A 41 22.79 -35.58 29.94
N ALA A 42 22.33 -35.17 31.13
CA ALA A 42 21.28 -35.49 32.09
C ALA A 42 21.26 -34.32 33.09
N PHE A 43 20.21 -34.29 33.92
CA PHE A 43 19.90 -33.33 34.98
C PHE A 43 21.03 -33.09 35.99
N SER A 44 21.06 -31.87 36.54
CA SER A 44 21.08 -31.66 38.00
C SER A 44 20.70 -30.21 38.34
N SER A 45 19.51 -30.06 38.93
CA SER A 45 19.17 -28.88 39.73
C SER A 45 19.75 -29.08 41.14
N LEU A 46 20.43 -28.08 41.70
CA LEU A 46 20.37 -27.84 43.13
C LEU A 46 20.45 -26.34 43.43
N ILE A 47 19.57 -25.98 44.35
CA ILE A 47 19.29 -24.68 44.96
C ILE A 47 20.43 -24.33 45.91
N CYS A 48 20.89 -23.07 45.94
CA CYS A 48 21.33 -22.40 47.17
C CYS A 48 21.52 -20.88 46.93
N SER A 49 20.60 -20.07 47.43
CA SER A 49 20.88 -18.73 47.99
C SER A 49 21.13 -18.92 49.51
N PRO A 50 21.65 -17.96 50.31
CA PRO A 50 21.78 -16.51 50.06
C PRO A 50 23.13 -15.90 50.53
N SER A 51 23.37 -14.63 50.20
CA SER A 51 23.77 -13.62 51.21
C SER A 51 23.87 -12.22 50.63
N SER A 52 23.29 -11.29 51.37
CA SER A 52 23.35 -9.84 51.26
C SER A 52 24.78 -9.32 51.24
N SER A 53 25.02 -8.26 50.47
CA SER A 53 25.82 -7.11 50.88
C SER A 53 25.55 -5.93 49.95
N SER A 54 25.06 -4.87 50.58
CA SER A 54 24.79 -3.55 50.03
C SER A 54 26.07 -2.89 49.51
N SER A 55 25.98 -2.19 48.38
CA SER A 55 26.78 -0.99 48.16
C SER A 55 26.04 -0.03 47.25
N THR A 56 25.66 1.09 47.85
CA THR A 56 25.09 2.28 47.22
C THR A 56 26.13 2.94 46.33
N PHE A 57 25.84 3.06 45.03
CA PHE A 57 26.52 4.03 44.17
C PHE A 57 25.52 5.07 43.69
N VAL A 58 25.94 6.31 43.87
CA VAL A 58 25.25 7.57 43.67
C VAL A 58 24.89 7.76 42.20
N SER A 59 23.60 7.89 41.88
CA SER A 59 23.14 8.38 40.58
C SER A 59 22.84 9.88 40.67
N ALA A 60 23.78 10.69 40.18
CA ALA A 60 23.54 12.08 39.85
C ALA A 60 23.43 12.19 38.32
N ALA A 61 22.21 12.29 37.80
CA ALA A 61 21.96 12.76 36.44
C ALA A 61 20.48 13.12 36.29
N LEU A 62 20.14 14.39 36.48
CA LEU A 62 18.91 14.98 35.98
C LEU A 62 19.27 16.32 35.36
N THR A 63 19.57 16.30 34.07
CA THR A 63 19.33 17.43 33.19
C THR A 63 19.19 16.90 31.76
N THR A 64 17.98 17.11 31.22
CA THR A 64 17.69 17.34 29.79
C THR A 64 18.11 16.26 28.80
N ASN A 65 17.22 15.27 28.57
CA ASN A 65 17.14 14.56 27.30
C ASN A 65 15.85 14.96 26.58
N SER A 66 15.94 16.02 25.75
CA SER A 66 14.92 16.37 24.75
C SER A 66 15.51 16.44 23.35
N SER A 67 16.70 15.85 23.12
CA SER A 67 17.47 16.07 21.88
C SER A 67 18.00 14.78 21.22
N ALA A 68 17.66 13.60 21.73
CA ALA A 68 18.18 12.32 21.22
C ALA A 68 17.27 11.60 20.21
N ILE A 69 16.04 12.08 19.97
CA ILE A 69 15.08 11.40 19.07
C ILE A 69 15.33 11.73 17.59
N THR A 70 16.03 12.83 17.28
CA THR A 70 16.19 13.30 15.89
C THR A 70 17.35 12.61 15.15
N THR A 71 18.37 12.09 15.83
CA THR A 71 19.59 11.61 15.16
C THR A 71 19.51 10.17 14.65
N GLU A 72 18.73 9.29 15.28
CA GLU A 72 18.59 7.89 14.80
C GLU A 72 17.61 7.73 13.64
N THR A 73 16.61 8.62 13.52
CA THR A 73 15.65 8.60 12.40
C THR A 73 16.23 9.21 11.12
N THR A 74 17.20 10.12 11.24
CA THR A 74 17.82 10.77 10.07
C THR A 74 18.42 9.72 9.13
N THR A 75 19.15 8.72 9.66
CA THR A 75 19.80 7.70 8.82
C THR A 75 18.84 6.76 8.07
N LYS A 76 17.66 6.48 8.65
CA LYS A 76 16.70 5.54 8.08
C LYS A 76 16.06 6.08 6.79
N PHE A 77 15.88 7.39 6.69
CA PHE A 77 15.18 8.04 5.59
C PHE A 77 16.12 8.85 4.67
N ASP A 78 17.42 8.82 4.88
CA ASP A 78 18.42 9.57 4.12
C ASP A 78 18.34 9.34 2.60
N VAL A 79 18.12 8.10 2.17
CA VAL A 79 18.00 7.75 0.74
C VAL A 79 16.77 8.38 0.12
N LEU A 80 15.63 8.32 0.83
CA LEU A 80 14.40 8.97 0.41
C LEU A 80 14.57 10.49 0.34
N ALA A 81 15.15 11.09 1.38
CA ALA A 81 15.43 12.52 1.44
C ALA A 81 16.34 12.95 0.27
N THR A 82 17.38 12.17 -0.04
CA THR A 82 18.29 12.45 -1.15
C THR A 82 17.55 12.45 -2.50
N HIS A 83 16.70 11.45 -2.76
CA HIS A 83 15.90 11.40 -3.99
C HIS A 83 14.94 12.58 -4.09
N LEU A 84 14.28 12.96 -2.98
CA LEU A 84 13.35 14.08 -2.94
C LEU A 84 14.04 15.43 -3.12
N ILE A 85 15.20 15.65 -2.49
CA ILE A 85 16.03 16.86 -2.66
C ILE A 85 16.44 17.04 -4.12
N ASN A 86 16.80 15.94 -4.79
CA ASN A 86 17.20 15.94 -6.20
C ASN A 86 16.01 15.97 -7.16
N GLN A 87 14.75 16.04 -6.66
CA GLN A 87 13.53 15.95 -7.46
C GLN A 87 13.41 14.67 -8.30
N ASP A 88 14.11 13.61 -7.90
CA ASP A 88 14.03 12.27 -8.49
C ASP A 88 12.77 11.53 -7.96
N PHE A 89 11.57 12.08 -8.22
CA PHE A 89 10.32 11.61 -7.61
C PHE A 89 9.99 10.14 -7.91
N LYS A 90 10.41 9.63 -9.08
CA LYS A 90 10.27 8.22 -9.44
C LYS A 90 11.07 7.31 -8.50
N LYS A 91 12.33 7.66 -8.21
CA LYS A 91 13.17 6.90 -7.27
C LYS A 91 12.69 7.10 -5.84
N ALA A 92 12.22 8.30 -5.50
CA ALA A 92 11.62 8.57 -4.19
C ALA A 92 10.38 7.69 -3.94
N ASP A 93 9.54 7.48 -4.94
CA ASP A 93 8.38 6.57 -4.85
C ASP A 93 8.79 5.11 -4.64
N GLU A 94 9.78 4.65 -5.42
CA GLU A 94 10.35 3.31 -5.26
C GLU A 94 10.94 3.09 -3.87
N GLU A 95 11.69 4.07 -3.38
CA GLU A 95 12.29 4.06 -2.05
C GLU A 95 11.24 4.13 -0.94
N THR A 96 10.20 4.94 -1.12
CA THR A 96 9.06 4.99 -0.18
C THR A 96 8.40 3.62 -0.05
N ARG A 97 8.19 2.92 -1.17
CA ARG A 97 7.64 1.56 -1.16
C ARG A 97 8.55 0.58 -0.44
N ARG A 98 9.87 0.66 -0.67
CA ARG A 98 10.87 -0.17 0.00
C ARG A 98 10.87 0.07 1.52
N LEU A 99 10.81 1.33 1.94
CA LEU A 99 10.75 1.74 3.34
C LEU A 99 9.48 1.23 4.02
N LEU A 100 8.31 1.38 3.39
CA LEU A 100 7.05 0.86 3.95
C LEU A 100 7.11 -0.66 4.17
N ILE A 101 7.72 -1.41 3.24
CA ILE A 101 7.95 -2.84 3.38
C ILE A 101 8.89 -3.15 4.55
N GLN A 102 9.99 -2.39 4.67
CA GLN A 102 10.96 -2.57 5.75
C GLN A 102 10.34 -2.28 7.12
N ILE A 103 9.53 -1.23 7.23
CA ILE A 103 8.93 -0.78 8.49
C ILE A 103 7.75 -1.67 8.90
N ALA A 104 7.03 -2.26 7.94
CA ALA A 104 6.00 -3.26 8.19
C ALA A 104 6.55 -4.58 8.78
N GLY A 105 7.86 -4.81 8.67
CA GLY A 105 8.58 -5.90 9.34
C GLY A 105 8.94 -7.08 8.44
N GLU A 106 9.59 -8.09 9.04
CA GLU A 106 10.24 -9.19 8.33
C GLU A 106 9.32 -9.99 7.39
N ALA A 107 8.04 -10.16 7.77
CA ALA A 107 7.07 -10.85 6.94
C ALA A 107 6.77 -10.10 5.64
N ALA A 108 6.70 -8.76 5.69
CA ALA A 108 6.51 -7.92 4.52
C ALA A 108 7.77 -7.92 3.64
N ILE A 109 8.97 -7.87 4.25
CA ILE A 109 10.27 -7.93 3.55
C ILE A 109 10.39 -9.21 2.72
N LYS A 110 10.15 -10.38 3.33
CA LYS A 110 10.23 -11.68 2.63
C LYS A 110 9.28 -11.79 1.44
N ARG A 111 8.14 -11.09 1.52
CA ARG A 111 7.06 -11.16 0.53
C ARG A 111 7.15 -10.04 -0.52
N GLY A 112 7.87 -8.96 -0.23
CA GLY A 112 8.05 -7.80 -1.10
C GLY A 112 6.83 -6.87 -1.19
N TYR A 113 5.86 -6.97 -0.28
CA TYR A 113 4.73 -6.03 -0.20
C TYR A 113 4.04 -6.05 1.18
N VAL A 114 3.39 -4.94 1.51
CA VAL A 114 2.67 -4.72 2.78
C VAL A 114 1.20 -5.14 2.66
N PHE A 115 0.68 -5.86 3.66
CA PHE A 115 -0.74 -6.10 3.83
C PHE A 115 -1.40 -4.95 4.61
N PHE A 116 -2.68 -4.69 4.34
CA PHE A 116 -3.42 -3.63 5.03
C PHE A 116 -3.45 -3.80 6.57
N SER A 117 -3.38 -5.05 7.07
CA SER A 117 -3.32 -5.35 8.51
C SER A 117 -2.01 -4.91 9.16
N GLU A 118 -0.90 -4.96 8.40
CA GLU A 118 0.44 -4.59 8.86
C GLU A 118 0.61 -3.05 8.93
N VAL A 119 -0.22 -2.29 8.21
CA VAL A 119 -0.19 -0.82 8.26
C VAL A 119 -0.47 -0.29 9.67
N LYS A 120 -1.34 -0.97 10.43
CA LYS A 120 -1.70 -0.56 11.80
C LYS A 120 -0.55 -0.74 12.80
N SER A 121 0.45 -1.55 12.47
CA SER A 121 1.64 -1.75 13.31
C SER A 121 2.79 -0.80 12.95
N ILE A 122 2.67 -0.03 11.87
CA ILE A 122 3.66 0.98 11.51
C ILE A 122 3.56 2.14 12.52
N SER A 123 4.70 2.65 12.99
CA SER A 123 4.69 3.75 13.95
C SER A 123 4.16 5.04 13.31
N VAL A 124 3.50 5.86 14.14
CA VAL A 124 3.04 7.19 13.75
C VAL A 124 4.21 8.05 13.27
N GLU A 125 5.31 8.01 14.01
CA GLU A 125 6.53 8.78 13.76
C GLU A 125 7.15 8.45 12.39
N ASP A 126 7.19 7.17 12.01
CA ASP A 126 7.76 6.73 10.73
C ASP A 126 6.93 7.23 9.54
N LEU A 127 5.60 7.10 9.61
CA LEU A 127 4.72 7.58 8.54
C LEU A 127 4.70 9.11 8.44
N GLN A 128 4.76 9.80 9.58
CA GLN A 128 4.93 11.26 9.61
C GLN A 128 6.28 11.68 9.02
N ALA A 129 7.37 10.97 9.31
CA ALA A 129 8.67 11.29 8.73
C ALA A 129 8.67 11.15 7.20
N ILE A 130 8.10 10.07 6.67
CA ILE A 130 7.95 9.87 5.22
C ILE A 130 7.10 10.99 4.61
N ASP A 131 5.94 11.30 5.20
CA ASP A 131 5.03 12.32 4.68
C ASP A 131 5.61 13.74 4.75
N ASN A 132 6.32 14.06 5.83
CA ASN A 132 7.01 15.34 5.99
C ASN A 132 8.09 15.54 4.94
N LEU A 133 8.82 14.47 4.57
CA LEU A 133 9.79 14.55 3.48
C LEU A 133 9.11 14.82 2.14
N TRP A 134 8.04 14.09 1.82
CA TRP A 134 7.28 14.29 0.58
C TRP A 134 6.71 15.70 0.49
N THR A 135 6.04 16.17 1.53
CA THR A 135 5.41 17.50 1.54
C THR A 135 6.46 18.61 1.47
N LYS A 136 7.56 18.52 2.23
CA LYS A 136 8.63 19.52 2.24
C LYS A 136 9.31 19.71 0.88
N HIS A 137 9.53 18.63 0.14
CA HIS A 137 10.26 18.65 -1.12
C HIS A 137 9.35 18.68 -2.36
N SER A 138 8.05 18.91 -2.17
CA SER A 138 7.07 19.06 -3.25
C SER A 138 6.21 20.32 -3.12
N ASP A 139 6.67 21.31 -2.35
CA ASP A 139 5.90 22.53 -2.04
C ASP A 139 4.50 22.23 -1.49
N GLY A 140 4.39 21.16 -0.68
CA GLY A 140 3.14 20.70 -0.07
C GLY A 140 2.16 20.03 -1.05
N ARG A 141 2.61 19.63 -2.25
CA ARG A 141 1.73 19.06 -3.29
C ARG A 141 1.63 17.55 -3.23
N PHE A 142 2.66 16.86 -2.74
CA PHE A 142 2.70 15.41 -2.61
C PHE A 142 2.74 14.98 -1.13
N GLY A 143 2.34 13.74 -0.87
CA GLY A 143 2.27 13.16 0.47
C GLY A 143 0.95 12.45 0.75
N TYR A 144 0.98 11.52 1.70
CA TYR A 144 -0.19 10.82 2.20
C TYR A 144 -1.16 11.74 2.95
N SER A 145 -0.67 12.77 3.65
CA SER A 145 -1.53 13.77 4.29
C SER A 145 -2.31 14.60 3.26
N VAL A 146 -1.67 14.95 2.13
CA VAL A 146 -2.33 15.61 1.00
C VAL A 146 -3.38 14.70 0.38
N GLN A 147 -3.03 13.44 0.13
CA GLN A 147 -3.98 12.43 -0.36
C GLN A 147 -5.15 12.22 0.59
N ARG A 148 -4.92 12.17 1.91
CA ARG A 148 -5.99 12.04 2.91
C ARG A 148 -6.96 13.21 2.82
N LYS A 149 -6.48 14.45 2.75
CA LYS A 149 -7.34 15.64 2.59
C LYS A 149 -8.21 15.54 1.34
N ILE A 150 -7.67 15.07 0.22
CA ILE A 150 -8.43 14.88 -1.02
C ILE A 150 -9.46 13.76 -0.84
N TRP A 151 -9.06 12.63 -0.25
CA TRP A 151 -9.92 11.48 0.00
C TRP A 151 -11.12 11.82 0.90
N LEU A 152 -10.92 12.62 1.94
CA LEU A 152 -11.99 13.13 2.80
C LEU A 152 -12.94 14.07 2.03
N LYS A 153 -12.41 15.01 1.23
CA LYS A 153 -13.22 15.91 0.39
C LYS A 153 -14.11 15.19 -0.61
N VAL A 154 -13.71 14.01 -1.09
CA VAL A 154 -14.53 13.18 -1.98
C VAL A 154 -15.40 12.17 -1.22
N LYS A 155 -15.68 12.40 0.07
CA LYS A 155 -16.51 11.53 0.92
C LYS A 155 -16.01 10.08 0.96
N LYS A 156 -14.69 9.89 0.96
CA LYS A 156 -14.01 8.59 1.01
C LYS A 156 -14.28 7.67 -0.20
N ASP A 157 -14.78 8.22 -1.31
CA ASP A 157 -15.01 7.53 -2.58
C ASP A 157 -13.70 7.39 -3.38
N PHE A 158 -13.19 6.17 -3.53
CA PHE A 158 -11.93 5.91 -4.23
C PHE A 158 -12.01 6.17 -5.75
N THR A 159 -13.16 6.01 -6.38
CA THR A 159 -13.30 6.30 -7.81
C THR A 159 -13.11 7.80 -8.06
N ARG A 160 -13.77 8.63 -7.25
CA ARG A 160 -13.59 10.10 -7.32
C ARG A 160 -12.18 10.52 -6.93
N PHE A 161 -11.61 9.87 -5.91
CA PHE A 161 -10.23 10.10 -5.50
C PHE A 161 -9.24 9.83 -6.64
N PHE A 162 -9.30 8.67 -7.29
CA PHE A 162 -8.39 8.30 -8.39
C PHE A 162 -8.51 9.24 -9.60
N ILE A 163 -9.69 9.78 -9.87
CA ILE A 163 -9.86 10.82 -10.89
C ILE A 163 -9.18 12.12 -10.45
N LYS A 164 -9.34 12.54 -9.18
CA LYS A 164 -8.77 13.78 -8.64
C LYS A 164 -7.25 13.78 -8.57
N VAL A 165 -6.62 12.65 -8.20
CA VAL A 165 -5.16 12.50 -8.20
C VAL A 165 -4.61 12.05 -9.55
N GLU A 166 -5.45 11.99 -10.59
CA GLU A 166 -5.16 11.48 -11.94
C GLU A 166 -4.45 10.12 -11.98
N TRP A 167 -4.86 9.16 -11.15
CA TRP A 167 -4.43 7.75 -11.32
C TRP A 167 -5.27 7.01 -12.35
N MET A 168 -6.38 7.62 -12.78
CA MET A 168 -7.20 7.17 -13.90
C MET A 168 -7.20 8.21 -15.02
N LYS A 169 -7.34 7.75 -16.26
CA LYS A 169 -7.52 8.56 -17.46
C LYS A 169 -8.89 8.32 -18.07
N LEU A 170 -9.48 9.37 -18.61
CA LEU A 170 -10.71 9.27 -19.39
C LEU A 170 -10.40 8.63 -20.74
N LEU A 171 -11.21 7.66 -21.14
CA LEU A 171 -11.16 7.06 -22.46
C LEU A 171 -11.92 7.95 -23.45
N ASP A 172 -11.35 8.10 -24.64
CA ASP A 172 -12.00 8.78 -25.76
C ASP A 172 -13.01 7.83 -26.43
N THR A 173 -14.10 7.59 -25.73
CA THR A 173 -15.21 6.73 -26.17
C THR A 173 -16.53 7.49 -26.04
N GLU A 174 -17.52 7.12 -26.87
CA GLU A 174 -18.87 7.74 -26.83
C GLU A 174 -19.52 7.66 -25.44
N VAL A 175 -19.10 6.70 -24.62
CA VAL A 175 -19.47 6.57 -23.21
C VAL A 175 -18.30 7.03 -22.34
N VAL A 176 -18.60 7.85 -21.31
CA VAL A 176 -17.63 8.27 -20.30
C VAL A 176 -17.14 7.04 -19.52
N GLN A 177 -15.92 6.59 -19.84
CA GLN A 177 -15.27 5.46 -19.20
C GLN A 177 -13.87 5.87 -18.72
N TYR A 178 -13.48 5.39 -17.54
CA TYR A 178 -12.15 5.63 -16.99
C TYR A 178 -11.33 4.34 -16.98
N ASN A 179 -10.05 4.44 -17.32
CA ASN A 179 -9.09 3.36 -17.15
C ASN A 179 -7.96 3.78 -16.22
N TYR A 180 -7.34 2.82 -15.53
CA TYR A 180 -6.14 3.09 -14.75
C TYR A 180 -4.98 3.49 -15.67
N ARG A 181 -4.12 4.37 -15.17
CA ARG A 181 -2.87 4.70 -15.82
C ARG A 181 -1.88 3.54 -15.71
N ALA A 182 -1.15 3.28 -16.79
CA ALA A 182 -0.12 2.25 -16.81
C ALA A 182 1.14 2.72 -16.06
N PHE A 183 1.57 1.93 -15.07
CA PHE A 183 2.82 2.17 -14.36
C PHE A 183 4.01 1.61 -15.16
N PRO A 184 5.17 2.30 -15.23
CA PRO A 184 5.45 3.62 -14.66
C PRO A 184 5.23 4.80 -15.64
N ASP A 185 5.01 4.51 -16.93
CA ASP A 185 5.21 5.50 -18.00
C ASP A 185 4.08 6.52 -18.13
N GLU A 186 2.86 6.21 -17.69
CA GLU A 186 1.73 7.13 -17.80
C GLU A 186 1.56 8.05 -16.57
N PHE A 187 2.37 7.83 -15.52
CA PHE A 187 2.37 8.67 -14.31
C PHE A 187 3.28 9.89 -14.48
N LYS A 188 2.94 10.97 -13.78
CA LYS A 188 3.70 12.22 -13.81
C LYS A 188 4.73 12.21 -12.68
N TRP A 189 6.01 12.33 -13.04
CA TRP A 189 7.15 12.27 -12.12
C TRP A 189 7.82 13.62 -11.89
N GLU A 190 7.17 14.72 -12.30
CA GLU A 190 7.72 16.07 -12.27
C GLU A 190 6.89 16.98 -11.37
N LEU A 191 7.55 17.95 -10.74
CA LEU A 191 6.91 19.00 -9.97
C LEU A 191 6.60 20.20 -10.87
N ASN A 192 5.48 20.14 -11.59
CA ASN A 192 5.00 21.23 -12.44
C ASN A 192 3.50 21.50 -12.19
N ASP A 193 2.97 22.63 -12.64
CA ASP A 193 1.58 23.03 -12.37
C ASP A 193 0.54 22.05 -12.94
N GLU A 194 0.92 21.22 -13.91
CA GLU A 194 0.07 20.19 -14.51
C GLU A 194 -0.04 18.91 -13.67
N THR A 195 0.90 18.65 -12.76
CA THR A 195 0.85 17.47 -11.89
C THR A 195 -0.22 17.68 -10.80
N PRO A 196 -1.19 16.78 -10.64
CA PRO A 196 -2.27 16.99 -9.67
C PRO A 196 -1.77 16.91 -8.23
N LEU A 197 -2.47 17.59 -7.33
CA LEU A 197 -2.23 17.46 -5.88
C LEU A 197 -2.47 16.01 -5.45
N GLY A 198 -1.58 15.50 -4.59
CA GLY A 198 -1.64 14.14 -4.07
C GLY A 198 -1.31 13.06 -5.10
N HIS A 199 -0.75 13.40 -6.28
CA HIS A 199 -0.39 12.40 -7.29
C HIS A 199 0.58 11.34 -6.74
N LEU A 200 1.52 11.76 -5.90
CA LEU A 200 2.55 10.93 -5.28
C LEU A 200 2.48 11.04 -3.75
N PRO A 201 2.98 10.04 -3.00
CA PRO A 201 3.50 8.73 -3.47
C PRO A 201 2.38 7.77 -3.93
N LEU A 202 2.71 6.81 -4.78
CA LEU A 202 1.80 5.81 -5.30
C LEU A 202 1.61 4.66 -4.31
N THR A 203 0.36 4.21 -4.19
CA THR A 203 0.03 2.96 -3.48
C THR A 203 -0.62 2.00 -4.44
N ASN A 204 -0.05 0.80 -4.58
CA ASN A 204 -0.56 -0.21 -5.51
C ASN A 204 -1.98 -0.64 -5.12
N ALA A 205 -2.95 -0.35 -5.99
CA ALA A 205 -4.37 -0.70 -5.82
C ALA A 205 -4.80 -1.94 -6.64
N LEU A 206 -3.87 -2.65 -7.29
CA LEU A 206 -4.17 -3.89 -8.05
C LEU A 206 -4.76 -5.00 -7.16
N ARG A 207 -4.53 -4.94 -5.85
CA ARG A 207 -5.11 -5.88 -4.86
C ARG A 207 -6.28 -5.28 -4.09
N GLY A 208 -6.92 -4.26 -4.66
CA GLY A 208 -7.99 -3.49 -4.04
C GLY A 208 -7.49 -2.29 -3.24
N THR A 209 -8.45 -1.52 -2.71
CA THR A 209 -8.20 -0.23 -2.06
C THR A 209 -8.00 -0.32 -0.55
N GLN A 210 -8.03 -1.53 0.03
CA GLN A 210 -7.91 -1.71 1.48
C GLN A 210 -6.58 -1.22 2.04
N LEU A 211 -5.47 -1.47 1.33
CA LEU A 211 -4.15 -1.00 1.74
C LEU A 211 -4.13 0.54 1.81
N LEU A 212 -4.51 1.20 0.72
CA LEU A 212 -4.58 2.65 0.64
C LEU A 212 -5.53 3.22 1.71
N LYS A 213 -6.70 2.59 1.90
CA LYS A 213 -7.64 2.98 2.96
C LYS A 213 -6.99 2.95 4.33
N CYS A 214 -6.26 1.88 4.67
CA CYS A 214 -5.57 1.76 5.96
C CYS A 214 -4.45 2.80 6.12
N VAL A 215 -3.71 3.09 5.06
CA VAL A 215 -2.67 4.15 5.09
C VAL A 215 -3.32 5.52 5.30
N LEU A 216 -4.32 5.89 4.51
CA LEU A 216 -4.97 7.20 4.61
C LEU A 216 -5.76 7.37 5.92
N SER A 217 -6.24 6.28 6.52
CA SER A 217 -6.94 6.30 7.82
C SER A 217 -5.98 6.19 9.01
N HIS A 218 -4.67 6.14 8.80
CA HIS A 218 -3.69 6.02 9.89
C HIS A 218 -3.68 7.28 10.76
N PRO A 219 -3.55 7.17 12.11
CA PRO A 219 -3.51 8.33 13.01
C PRO A 219 -2.34 9.29 12.73
N ALA A 220 -1.32 8.83 12.01
CA ALA A 220 -0.21 9.68 11.55
C ALA A 220 -0.65 10.91 10.75
N PHE A 221 -1.80 10.84 10.08
CA PHE A 221 -2.31 11.89 9.20
C PHE A 221 -3.59 12.52 9.74
N GLU A 222 -3.99 12.21 10.97
CA GLU A 222 -5.06 12.92 11.65
C GLU A 222 -4.59 14.35 11.90
N ILE A 223 -5.41 15.30 11.44
CA ILE A 223 -5.22 16.71 11.73
C ILE A 223 -6.22 17.00 12.83
N ASP A 224 -5.74 17.53 13.95
CA ASP A 224 -6.59 17.96 15.06
C ASP A 224 -7.64 18.95 14.53
N GLY A 225 -8.89 18.49 14.40
CA GLY A 225 -10.02 19.30 13.88
C GLY A 225 -10.86 18.70 12.74
N ASP A 226 -10.62 17.46 12.29
CA ASP A 226 -11.43 16.80 11.24
C ASP A 226 -12.73 16.15 11.76
N ASP A 227 -12.92 16.12 13.09
CA ASP A 227 -14.20 15.76 13.71
C ASP A 227 -15.10 16.99 13.76
N ASN A 228 -15.87 17.28 12.70
CA ASN A 228 -17.19 17.94 12.73
C ASN A 228 -17.64 18.43 11.34
N GLU A 229 -17.99 17.52 10.43
CA GLU A 229 -19.07 17.78 9.45
C GLU A 229 -19.83 16.48 9.15
N GLU A 230 -20.28 15.77 10.19
CA GLU A 230 -21.52 14.99 10.10
C GLU A 230 -22.67 15.92 10.52
N GLY A 231 -22.97 16.89 9.65
CA GLY A 231 -24.04 17.86 9.80
C GLY A 231 -25.34 17.34 9.21
N GLU A 232 -26.24 16.98 10.12
CA GLU A 232 -27.66 16.67 10.00
C GLU A 232 -28.40 17.39 8.85
N GLU A 233 -28.99 16.64 7.91
CA GLU A 233 -30.12 17.14 7.12
C GLU A 233 -31.42 16.73 7.81
N ALA A 234 -31.94 17.67 8.59
CA ALA A 234 -33.26 17.61 9.20
C ALA A 234 -34.36 17.52 8.12
N GLU A 235 -35.29 16.60 8.33
CA GLU A 235 -36.57 16.51 7.62
C GLU A 235 -37.27 17.88 7.58
N ASN A 236 -37.55 18.37 6.37
CA ASN A 236 -38.72 19.23 6.18
C ASN A 236 -39.59 18.67 5.05
N ARG A 237 -40.79 18.22 5.45
CA ARG A 237 -41.84 17.71 4.57
C ARG A 237 -42.42 18.86 3.75
N GLY A 238 -42.40 18.73 2.42
CA GLY A 238 -43.10 19.65 1.54
C GLY A 238 -43.15 19.22 0.07
N GLY A 239 -44.06 18.31 -0.26
CA GLY A 239 -44.84 18.33 -1.51
C GLY A 239 -44.12 18.19 -2.87
N GLY A 240 -43.97 16.94 -3.32
CA GLY A 240 -44.33 16.47 -4.66
C GLY A 240 -43.71 17.11 -5.91
N LYS A 241 -42.81 16.37 -6.57
CA LYS A 241 -42.96 15.94 -7.98
C LYS A 241 -41.95 14.85 -8.32
N ALA A 242 -42.44 13.83 -9.01
CA ALA A 242 -41.70 12.65 -9.43
C ALA A 242 -40.62 13.02 -10.46
N GLN A 243 -39.38 12.56 -10.23
CA GLN A 243 -38.41 12.34 -11.30
C GLN A 243 -37.44 11.22 -10.93
N THR A 244 -37.03 10.53 -11.97
CA THR A 244 -36.62 9.14 -12.07
C THR A 244 -35.32 8.83 -11.32
N LYS A 245 -35.33 7.76 -10.50
CA LYS A 245 -34.15 7.20 -9.85
C LYS A 245 -33.26 6.53 -10.91
N ASP A 246 -32.17 7.18 -11.31
CA ASP A 246 -31.08 6.50 -12.04
C ASP A 246 -30.07 5.97 -11.00
N THR A 247 -30.44 4.88 -10.33
CA THR A 247 -29.49 4.08 -9.55
C THR A 247 -28.61 3.30 -10.51
N ARG A 248 -27.57 3.96 -11.06
CA ARG A 248 -26.44 3.23 -11.67
C ARG A 248 -25.59 2.69 -10.55
N VAL A 249 -25.91 1.47 -10.16
CA VAL A 249 -25.04 0.60 -9.38
C VAL A 249 -23.75 0.41 -10.17
N PHE A 250 -22.70 1.16 -9.81
CA PHE A 250 -21.35 0.89 -10.29
C PHE A 250 -20.92 -0.45 -9.71
N LYS A 251 -21.05 -1.50 -10.53
CA LYS A 251 -20.54 -2.82 -10.18
C LYS A 251 -19.04 -2.80 -10.43
N THR A 252 -18.27 -2.53 -9.40
CA THR A 252 -16.81 -2.64 -9.44
C THR A 252 -16.44 -4.11 -9.40
N ASP A 253 -16.28 -4.72 -10.57
CA ASP A 253 -15.75 -6.07 -10.67
C ASP A 253 -14.22 -6.00 -10.59
N TYR A 254 -13.68 -6.35 -9.43
CA TYR A 254 -12.26 -6.63 -9.25
C TYR A 254 -12.05 -8.14 -9.41
N SER A 255 -12.02 -8.60 -10.66
CA SER A 255 -11.62 -9.96 -11.02
C SER A 255 -10.44 -9.87 -12.00
N PHE A 256 -9.29 -10.42 -11.60
CA PHE A 256 -8.18 -10.75 -12.49
C PHE A 256 -8.35 -12.17 -13.02
#